data_AF-A0A3L7Q2M8-F1
#
_entry.id   AF-A0A3L7Q2M8-F1
#
_cell.length_a   1.000
_cell.length_b   1.000
_cell.length_c   1.000
_cell.angle_alpha   90.00
_cell.angle_beta   90.00
_cell.angle_gamma   90.00
#
_symmetry.space_group_name_H-M   'P 1'
#
loop_
_entity.id
_entity.type
_entity.pdbx_description
1 polymer ?
#
loop_
_entity_poly.entity_id
_entity_poly.type
_entity_poly.pdbx_seq_one_letter_code
_entity_poly.pdbx_strand_id
1 'polypeptide(L)'
;MAGLGWSVFTTDSCQAAEPLQVGSAAIEIPADDTMDMAGGIHPWKASGAEAPLRATAIVLAREDEKLAICSCDVIVVQADFVDPALSIRSCR
;
A
#
# COMPACT_ATOMS: atom_id res chain seq x y z
N MET A 1 56.26 13.93 21.08
CA MET A 1 55.17 14.84 20.68
C MET A 1 54.43 14.19 19.51
N ALA A 2 53.39 13.40 19.79
CA ALA A 2 52.55 12.80 18.76
C ALA A 2 51.46 13.83 18.39
N GLY A 3 51.52 14.36 17.18
CA GLY A 3 50.48 15.22 16.62
C GLY A 3 49.28 14.37 16.23
N LEU A 4 48.19 14.48 16.99
CA LEU A 4 46.90 13.93 16.64
C LEU A 4 46.38 14.68 15.41
N GLY A 5 46.42 14.03 14.25
CA GLY A 5 45.77 14.52 13.04
C GLY A 5 44.25 14.40 13.20
N TRP A 6 43.54 15.52 13.24
CA TRP A 6 42.09 15.51 13.08
C TRP A 6 41.76 15.21 11.62
N SER A 7 41.14 14.05 11.36
CA SER A 7 40.48 13.83 10.09
C SER A 7 39.23 14.71 10.04
N VAL A 8 39.22 15.67 9.13
CA VAL A 8 37.99 16.34 8.72
C VAL A 8 37.20 15.31 7.91
N PHE A 9 36.09 14.83 8.47
CA PHE A 9 35.10 14.10 7.70
C PHE A 9 34.37 15.13 6.83
N THR A 10 34.58 15.10 5.53
CA THR A 10 33.71 15.81 4.59
C THR A 10 32.33 15.17 4.66
N THR A 11 31.32 15.96 5.00
CA THR A 11 29.93 15.58 4.85
C THR A 11 29.68 15.41 3.35
N ASP A 12 29.50 14.17 2.92
CA ASP A 12 28.96 13.89 1.60
C ASP A 12 27.52 14.41 1.63
N SER A 13 27.29 15.54 0.97
CA SER A 13 25.94 16.07 0.79
C SER A 13 25.20 15.08 -0.08
N CYS A 14 24.33 14.27 0.53
CA CYS A 14 23.31 13.54 -0.18
C CYS A 14 22.52 14.54 -1.03
N GLN A 15 22.79 14.52 -2.33
CA GLN A 15 22.01 15.25 -3.31
C GLN A 15 20.57 14.79 -3.13
N ALA A 16 19.67 15.70 -2.74
CA ALA A 16 18.28 15.35 -2.47
C ALA A 16 17.67 14.85 -3.78
N ALA A 17 17.60 13.53 -3.94
CA ALA A 17 16.70 12.91 -4.89
C ALA A 17 15.33 13.55 -4.68
N GLU A 18 14.63 13.87 -5.77
CA GLU A 18 13.32 14.52 -5.73
C GLU A 18 12.46 13.96 -4.58
N PRO A 19 11.82 14.84 -3.78
CA PRO A 19 11.14 14.43 -2.58
C PRO A 19 10.04 13.43 -2.93
N LEU A 20 9.98 12.33 -2.18
CA LEU A 20 8.96 11.31 -2.37
C LEU A 20 7.59 11.90 -2.01
N GLN A 21 6.71 12.02 -3.00
CA GLN A 21 5.33 12.41 -2.79
C GLN A 21 4.53 11.19 -2.33
N VAL A 22 3.73 11.36 -1.28
CA VAL A 22 2.94 10.28 -0.69
C VAL A 22 1.49 10.71 -0.57
N GLY A 23 0.58 9.92 -1.14
CA GLY A 23 -0.86 10.03 -0.95
C GLY A 23 -1.40 8.79 -0.25
N SER A 24 -2.48 8.94 0.50
CA SER A 24 -3.19 7.82 1.12
C SER A 24 -4.69 8.00 0.99
N ALA A 25 -5.40 6.91 0.74
CA ALA A 25 -6.86 6.86 0.70
C ALA A 25 -7.34 5.52 1.25
N ALA A 26 -8.53 5.52 1.85
CA ALA A 26 -9.20 4.29 2.25
C ALA A 26 -10.69 4.39 1.91
N ILE A 27 -11.24 3.30 1.42
CA ILE A 27 -12.67 3.13 1.17
C ILE A 27 -13.16 1.89 1.90
N GLU A 28 -14.43 1.92 2.30
CA GLU A 28 -15.10 0.74 2.83
C GLU A 28 -15.48 -0.21 1.69
N ILE A 29 -15.27 -1.51 1.90
CA ILE A 29 -15.75 -2.57 1.02
C ILE A 29 -17.12 -3.02 1.56
N PRO A 30 -18.19 -2.92 0.78
CA PRO A 30 -19.52 -3.34 1.23
C PRO A 30 -19.54 -4.82 1.61
N ALA A 31 -20.09 -5.10 2.79
CA ALA A 31 -20.31 -6.45 3.30
C ALA A 31 -21.63 -6.51 4.07
N ASP A 32 -22.33 -7.65 4.00
CA ASP A 32 -23.57 -7.89 4.73
C ASP A 32 -23.72 -9.36 5.12
N ASP A 33 -24.69 -9.63 6.00
CA ASP A 33 -24.94 -10.96 6.58
C ASP A 33 -25.49 -11.99 5.58
N THR A 34 -25.77 -11.58 4.34
CA THR A 34 -26.21 -12.51 3.27
C THR A 34 -25.04 -13.18 2.57
N MET A 35 -23.83 -12.64 2.73
CA MET A 35 -22.61 -13.11 2.06
C MET A 35 -22.07 -14.41 2.67
N ASP A 36 -21.47 -15.26 1.82
CA ASP A 36 -20.68 -16.41 2.27
C ASP A 36 -19.32 -15.96 2.80
N MET A 37 -18.91 -16.48 3.96
CA MET A 37 -17.58 -16.19 4.51
C MET A 37 -16.51 -16.94 3.73
N ALA A 38 -15.56 -16.19 3.17
CA ALA A 38 -14.40 -16.76 2.50
C ALA A 38 -13.39 -17.34 3.50
N GLY A 39 -12.74 -18.45 3.14
CA GLY A 39 -11.62 -19.02 3.90
C GLY A 39 -11.97 -20.01 5.02
N GLY A 40 -13.26 -20.23 5.30
CA GLY A 40 -13.70 -21.27 6.23
C GLY A 40 -13.60 -22.68 5.65
N ILE A 41 -13.44 -23.70 6.51
CA ILE A 41 -13.52 -25.12 6.12
C ILE A 41 -14.98 -25.54 5.81
N HIS A 42 -15.94 -24.78 6.37
CA HIS A 42 -17.37 -24.99 6.19
C HIS A 42 -18.03 -23.76 5.55
N PRO A 43 -19.17 -23.94 4.86
CA PRO A 43 -19.92 -22.84 4.26
C PRO A 43 -20.67 -22.08 5.35
N TRP A 44 -20.01 -21.09 5.93
CA TRP A 44 -20.63 -20.20 6.90
C TRP A 44 -21.09 -18.91 6.22
N LYS A 45 -22.19 -18.35 6.72
CA LYS A 45 -22.66 -17.01 6.36
C LYS A 45 -22.07 -15.98 7.29
N ALA A 46 -21.87 -14.76 6.78
CA ALA A 46 -21.56 -13.61 7.62
C ALA A 46 -22.70 -13.40 8.64
N SER A 47 -22.33 -12.92 9.83
CA SER A 47 -23.29 -12.70 10.92
C SER A 47 -22.77 -11.59 11.80
N GLY A 48 -23.13 -10.36 11.45
CA GLY A 48 -22.54 -9.15 11.98
C GLY A 48 -21.10 -8.95 11.50
N ALA A 49 -20.57 -7.76 11.80
CA ALA A 49 -19.19 -7.39 11.55
C ALA A 49 -18.60 -6.76 12.82
N GLU A 50 -17.41 -7.21 13.23
CA GLU A 50 -16.65 -6.55 14.30
C GLU A 50 -16.17 -5.17 13.85
N ALA A 51 -15.74 -5.06 12.59
CA ALA A 51 -15.23 -3.86 11.95
C ALA A 51 -15.60 -3.85 10.45
N PRO A 52 -15.68 -2.67 9.82
CA PRO A 52 -15.88 -2.57 8.38
C PRO A 52 -14.64 -3.08 7.63
N LEU A 53 -14.87 -3.82 6.54
CA LEU A 53 -13.81 -4.19 5.61
C LEU A 53 -13.36 -2.95 4.84
N ARG A 54 -12.05 -2.80 4.60
CA ARG A 54 -11.51 -1.64 3.88
C ARG A 54 -10.58 -2.06 2.76
N ALA A 55 -10.57 -1.23 1.71
CA ALA A 55 -9.48 -1.15 0.75
C ALA A 55 -8.71 0.16 1.04
N THR A 56 -7.43 0.03 1.39
CA THR A 56 -6.52 1.14 1.67
C THR A 56 -5.44 1.18 0.61
N ALA A 57 -5.17 2.36 0.05
CA ALA A 57 -4.13 2.59 -0.92
C ALA A 57 -3.13 3.62 -0.41
N ILE A 58 -1.84 3.31 -0.57
CA ILE A 58 -0.74 4.25 -0.40
C ILE A 58 -0.12 4.45 -1.79
N VAL A 59 -0.08 5.69 -2.25
CA VAL A 59 0.51 6.06 -3.54
C VAL A 59 1.80 6.79 -3.30
N LEU A 60 2.88 6.28 -3.88
CA LEU A 60 4.22 6.84 -3.85
C LEU A 60 4.53 7.38 -5.23
N ALA A 61 5.08 8.58 -5.31
CA ALA A 61 5.56 9.16 -6.56
C ALA A 61 6.92 9.84 -6.36
N ARG A 62 7.85 9.56 -7.26
CA ARG A 62 9.16 10.22 -7.36
C ARG A 62 9.51 10.36 -8.82
N GLU A 63 9.84 11.58 -9.25
CA GLU A 63 10.08 11.89 -10.67
C GLU A 63 8.91 11.39 -11.54
N ASP A 64 9.19 10.54 -12.53
CA ASP A 64 8.20 9.94 -13.42
C ASP A 64 7.69 8.57 -12.94
N GLU A 65 8.23 8.06 -11.82
CA GLU A 65 7.83 6.78 -11.24
C GLU A 65 6.67 6.95 -10.26
N LYS A 66 5.64 6.10 -10.42
CA LYS A 66 4.50 6.02 -9.50
C LYS A 66 4.28 4.56 -9.10
N LEU A 67 4.08 4.32 -7.80
CA LEU A 67 3.76 3.02 -7.22
C LEU A 67 2.53 3.16 -6.32
N ALA A 68 1.54 2.30 -6.52
CA ALA A 68 0.43 2.15 -5.58
C ALA A 68 0.56 0.83 -4.83
N ILE A 69 0.50 0.89 -3.50
CA ILE A 69 0.42 -0.28 -2.62
C ILE A 69 -1.00 -0.31 -2.07
N CYS A 70 -1.75 -1.35 -2.42
CA CYS A 70 -3.13 -1.53 -1.97
C CYS A 70 -3.22 -2.70 -0.99
N SER A 71 -3.85 -2.46 0.15
CA SER A 71 -4.24 -3.47 1.14
C SER A 71 -5.76 -3.58 1.15
N CYS A 72 -6.28 -4.79 1.05
CA CYS A 72 -7.69 -5.06 1.19
C CYS A 72 -7.89 -6.05 2.34
N ASP A 73 -8.87 -5.81 3.19
CA ASP A 73 -9.23 -6.72 4.30
C ASP A 73 -9.96 -7.96 3.76
N VAL A 74 -9.29 -8.73 2.91
CA VAL A 74 -9.81 -9.93 2.25
C VAL A 74 -8.74 -11.02 2.27
N ILE A 75 -9.17 -12.29 2.27
CA ILE A 75 -8.24 -13.43 2.29
C ILE A 75 -7.44 -13.55 0.98
N VAL A 76 -8.08 -13.26 -0.15
CA VAL A 76 -7.49 -13.36 -1.49
C VAL A 76 -8.11 -12.27 -2.37
N VAL A 77 -7.27 -11.56 -3.12
CA VAL A 77 -7.71 -10.71 -4.22
C VAL A 77 -7.68 -11.55 -5.50
N GLN A 78 -8.82 -11.75 -6.13
CA GLN A 78 -8.93 -12.57 -7.33
C GLN A 78 -8.40 -11.82 -8.56
N ALA A 79 -7.91 -12.56 -9.57
CA ALA A 79 -7.27 -12.00 -10.76
C ALA A 79 -8.23 -11.13 -11.59
N ASP A 80 -9.52 -11.44 -11.57
CA ASP A 80 -10.58 -10.64 -12.18
C ASP A 80 -10.72 -9.24 -11.59
N PHE A 81 -10.26 -9.00 -10.35
CA PHE A 81 -10.12 -7.65 -9.79
C PHE A 81 -8.76 -7.01 -10.09
N VAL A 82 -7.69 -7.81 -10.08
CA VAL A 82 -6.31 -7.31 -10.27
C VAL A 82 -6.07 -6.90 -11.73
N ASP A 83 -6.46 -7.73 -12.69
CA ASP A 83 -6.16 -7.50 -14.11
C ASP A 83 -6.78 -6.18 -14.62
N PRO A 84 -8.05 -5.85 -14.32
CA PRO A 84 -8.60 -4.54 -14.67
C PRO A 84 -7.87 -3.39 -13.99
N ALA A 85 -7.51 -3.52 -12.71
CA ALA A 85 -6.78 -2.49 -11.97
C ALA A 85 -5.39 -2.22 -12.57
N LEU A 86 -4.70 -3.26 -13.06
CA LEU A 86 -3.43 -3.14 -13.77
C LEU A 86 -3.58 -2.70 -15.23
N SER A 87 -4.74 -2.91 -15.85
CA SER A 87 -5.02 -2.48 -17.22
C SER A 87 -5.20 -0.97 -17.36
N ILE A 88 -5.58 -0.28 -16.26
CA ILE A 88 -5.69 1.17 -16.17
C ILE A 88 -4.27 1.75 -16.15
N ARG A 89 -3.70 1.95 -17.34
CA ARG A 89 -2.44 2.65 -17.48
C ARG A 89 -2.69 4.15 -17.31
N SER A 90 -2.06 4.71 -16.27
CA SER A 90 -2.03 6.14 -15.92
C SER A 90 -3.27 6.66 -15.17
N CYS A 91 -3.14 6.78 -13.84
CA CYS A 91 -3.80 7.86 -13.12
C CYS A 91 -3.21 9.18 -13.66
N ARG A 92 -3.95 9.78 -14.59
CA ARG A 92 -3.64 11.09 -15.16
C ARG A 92 -4.09 12.20 -14.21
#